data_AF-A0A8X6F602-F1
#
_entry.id   AF-A0A8X6F602-F1
#
_cell.length_a   1.000
_cell.length_b   1.000
_cell.length_c   1.000
_cell.angle_alpha   90.00
_cell.angle_beta   90.00
_cell.angle_gamma   90.00
#
_symmetry.space_group_name_H-M   'P 1'
#
loop_
_entity.id
_entity.type
_entity.pdbx_description
1 polymer ?
#
loop_
_entity_poly.entity_id
_entity_poly.type
_entity_poly.pdbx_seq_one_letter_code
_entity_poly.pdbx_strand_id
1 'polypeptide(L)'
;MQPKKCTILSSLLGVYYLRSEGSIQPDLYKKKDMVFFHQSTDSQDGTKYGRLHFRLKYDFDRSDLVVHVIEALDLGTLSTKGFNDPYVKVSLIPEVDSKQRRTDIRRNCSDPFFNEIFKFPVTYDELADKSLLFEVFDYDRYSRNDVTGEVRIQMCELDITSEIEVWSEIQKSGRVSEYPIAYCVCA
;
A
#
# COMPACT_ATOMS: atom_id res chain seq x y z
N MET A 1 -1.15 20.86 -31.19
CA MET A 1 -2.11 20.35 -30.20
C MET A 1 -1.30 19.96 -28.99
N GLN A 2 -1.27 20.81 -27.96
CA GLN A 2 -0.37 20.70 -26.81
C GLN A 2 -1.06 19.88 -25.70
N PRO A 3 -0.37 18.96 -25.01
CA PRO A 3 -0.96 18.26 -23.88
C PRO A 3 -1.21 19.26 -22.74
N LYS A 4 -2.45 19.26 -22.24
CA LYS A 4 -2.87 20.14 -21.15
C LYS A 4 -2.16 19.69 -19.87
N LYS A 5 -1.40 20.61 -19.25
CA LYS A 5 -0.82 20.41 -17.93
C LYS A 5 -1.95 20.28 -16.90
N CYS A 6 -2.01 19.14 -16.21
CA CYS A 6 -2.85 18.96 -15.04
C CYS A 6 -2.12 19.61 -13.86
N THR A 7 -2.66 20.71 -13.34
CA THR A 7 -2.15 21.37 -12.15
C THR A 7 -2.83 20.72 -10.95
N ILE A 8 -2.07 19.93 -10.18
CA ILE A 8 -2.56 19.29 -8.95
C ILE A 8 -2.64 20.37 -7.87
N LEU A 9 -3.86 20.65 -7.38
CA LEU A 9 -4.06 21.34 -6.12
C LEU A 9 -3.70 20.37 -4.99
N SER A 10 -2.52 20.54 -4.40
CA SER A 10 -2.05 19.77 -3.26
C SER A 10 -2.83 20.13 -2.00
N SER A 11 -3.90 19.39 -1.70
CA SER A 11 -4.53 19.42 -0.38
C SER A 11 -4.03 18.24 0.47
N LEU A 12 -3.05 18.54 1.32
CA LEU A 12 -2.73 17.91 2.62
C LEU A 12 -2.84 16.37 2.73
N LEU A 13 -2.03 15.64 1.97
CA LEU A 13 -1.47 14.35 2.40
C LEU A 13 0.03 14.40 2.12
N GLY A 14 0.84 14.54 3.17
CA GLY A 14 2.28 14.72 3.05
C GLY A 14 2.96 13.38 2.73
N VAL A 15 3.38 13.20 1.48
CA VAL A 15 4.45 12.26 1.14
C VAL A 15 5.76 12.86 1.63
N TYR A 16 6.36 12.30 2.69
CA TYR A 16 7.60 12.82 3.24
C TYR A 16 8.80 12.05 2.67
N TYR A 17 9.66 12.75 1.91
CA TYR A 17 10.95 12.23 1.48
C TYR A 17 11.99 12.49 2.57
N LEU A 18 12.53 11.45 3.22
CA LEU A 18 13.58 11.60 4.24
C LEU A 18 14.93 11.93 3.59
N ARG A 19 15.26 13.22 3.52
CA ARG A 19 16.61 13.72 3.21
C ARG A 19 17.45 13.66 4.48
N SER A 20 18.40 12.73 4.55
CA SER A 20 19.39 12.68 5.63
C SER A 20 20.35 13.87 5.51
N GLU A 21 20.44 14.71 6.54
CA GLU A 21 21.57 15.63 6.67
C GLU A 21 22.81 14.86 7.17
N GLY A 22 23.96 15.08 6.53
CA GLY A 22 25.28 14.76 7.07
C GLY A 22 26.15 13.82 6.24
N SER A 23 27.20 14.41 5.65
CA SER A 23 28.40 13.82 4.99
C SER A 23 28.25 13.23 3.57
N ILE A 24 29.00 13.85 2.65
CA ILE A 24 28.94 13.70 1.19
C ILE A 24 29.91 12.61 0.72
N GLN A 25 29.41 11.57 0.06
CA GLN A 25 30.17 10.80 -0.95
C GLN A 25 29.47 11.00 -2.31
N PRO A 26 30.13 11.60 -3.32
CA PRO A 26 29.46 12.08 -4.54
C PRO A 26 28.86 10.99 -5.45
N ASP A 27 29.30 9.74 -5.35
CA ASP A 27 29.01 8.72 -6.37
C ASP A 27 28.27 7.46 -5.86
N LEU A 28 27.92 7.39 -4.57
CA LEU A 28 27.39 6.16 -3.94
C LEU A 28 25.92 6.22 -3.49
N TYR A 29 25.23 7.36 -3.66
CA TYR A 29 23.80 7.50 -3.32
C TYR A 29 22.94 7.71 -4.57
N LYS A 30 22.82 6.69 -5.42
CA LYS A 30 21.56 6.47 -6.14
C LYS A 30 20.54 5.91 -5.14
N LYS A 31 20.17 6.73 -4.14
CA LYS A 31 19.15 6.37 -3.14
C LYS A 31 17.80 6.44 -3.84
N LYS A 32 17.41 5.32 -4.43
CA LYS A 32 16.12 5.08 -5.10
C LYS A 32 15.00 5.55 -4.16
N ASP A 33 14.10 6.38 -4.69
CA ASP A 33 13.21 7.24 -3.92
C ASP A 33 12.33 6.45 -2.94
N MET A 34 12.59 6.61 -1.63
CA MET A 34 11.78 6.04 -0.56
C MET A 34 10.60 6.98 -0.29
N VAL A 35 9.39 6.47 -0.50
CA VAL A 35 8.14 7.22 -0.33
C VAL A 35 7.51 6.81 1.01
N PHE A 36 7.37 7.76 1.93
CA PHE A 36 6.63 7.55 3.18
C PHE A 36 5.23 8.14 3.05
N PHE A 37 4.21 7.28 3.08
CA PHE A 37 2.83 7.72 3.18
C PHE A 37 2.44 7.91 4.64
N HIS A 38 2.44 9.17 5.08
CA HIS A 38 1.85 9.53 6.36
C HIS A 38 0.42 10.02 6.11
N GLN A 39 -0.53 9.08 6.07
CA GLN A 39 -1.93 9.45 6.18
C GLN A 39 -2.21 9.65 7.66
N SER A 40 -2.31 10.92 8.08
CA SER A 40 -2.58 11.29 9.46
C SER A 40 -3.94 10.76 9.87
N THR A 41 -3.94 9.65 10.60
CA THR A 41 -5.15 9.17 11.25
C THR A 41 -5.23 9.75 12.63
N ASP A 42 -6.26 10.56 12.81
CA ASP A 42 -6.79 10.96 14.09
C ASP A 42 -7.49 9.73 14.73
N SER A 43 -6.76 8.63 14.90
CA SER A 43 -7.22 7.53 15.74
C SER A 43 -7.18 8.06 17.17
N GLN A 44 -8.31 8.59 17.64
CA GLN A 44 -8.50 9.16 18.99
C GLN A 44 -8.14 8.21 20.15
N ASP A 45 -7.74 6.98 19.84
CA ASP A 45 -7.42 5.89 20.76
C ASP A 45 -5.89 5.57 20.82
N GLY A 46 -5.05 6.23 20.00
CA GLY A 46 -3.59 5.99 19.99
C GLY A 46 -3.14 4.61 19.50
N THR A 47 -4.09 3.80 19.03
CA THR A 47 -3.90 2.42 18.56
C THR A 47 -3.10 2.37 17.25
N LYS A 48 -1.90 1.76 17.30
CA LYS A 48 -1.00 1.50 16.15
C LYS A 48 -1.19 0.08 15.60
N TYR A 49 -1.42 -0.06 14.29
CA TYR A 49 -1.63 -1.35 13.63
C TYR A 49 -0.39 -1.90 12.91
N GLY A 50 0.75 -1.20 13.04
CA GLY A 50 2.00 -1.54 12.38
C GLY A 50 2.15 -0.82 11.04
N ARG A 51 3.17 -1.23 10.27
CA ARG A 51 3.54 -0.63 8.99
C ARG A 51 3.80 -1.70 7.94
N LEU A 52 3.46 -1.41 6.69
CA LEU A 52 3.67 -2.30 5.55
C LEU A 52 4.75 -1.72 4.62
N HIS A 53 5.63 -2.60 4.16
CA HIS A 53 6.70 -2.29 3.21
C HIS A 53 6.47 -3.03 1.89
N PHE A 54 6.47 -2.28 0.79
CA PHE A 54 6.26 -2.83 -0.54
C PHE A 54 6.93 -1.97 -1.61
N ARG A 55 7.11 -2.55 -2.80
CA ARG A 55 7.52 -1.83 -4.02
C ARG A 55 6.43 -1.89 -5.07
N LEU A 56 6.34 -0.84 -5.88
CA LEU A 56 5.43 -0.74 -7.00
C LEU A 56 6.20 -0.37 -8.27
N LYS A 57 5.83 -0.98 -9.38
CA LYS A 57 6.33 -0.63 -10.71
C LYS A 57 5.27 -0.98 -11.75
N TYR A 58 5.16 -0.16 -12.79
CA TYR A 58 4.45 -0.57 -14.00
C TYR A 58 5.38 -1.25 -15.02
N ASP A 59 4.97 -2.40 -15.54
CA ASP A 59 5.63 -3.08 -16.65
C ASP A 59 4.92 -2.75 -17.97
N PHE A 60 5.49 -1.83 -18.74
CA PHE A 60 4.92 -1.38 -20.02
C PHE A 60 4.95 -2.46 -21.11
N ASP A 61 5.89 -3.41 -21.05
CA ASP A 61 5.98 -4.48 -22.06
C ASP A 61 4.86 -5.51 -21.86
N ARG A 62 4.44 -5.71 -20.61
CA ARG A 62 3.40 -6.68 -20.23
C ARG A 62 2.04 -6.04 -19.97
N SER A 63 1.96 -4.72 -19.92
CA SER A 63 0.79 -3.97 -19.47
C SER A 63 0.25 -4.47 -18.13
N ASP A 64 1.14 -4.63 -17.15
CA ASP A 64 0.77 -5.04 -15.79
C ASP A 64 1.34 -4.11 -14.71
N LEU A 65 0.54 -3.91 -13.66
CA LEU A 65 1.05 -3.38 -12.40
C LEU A 65 1.75 -4.52 -11.64
N VAL A 66 3.00 -4.30 -11.28
CA VAL A 66 3.80 -5.19 -10.43
C VAL A 66 3.80 -4.64 -9.01
N VAL A 67 3.33 -5.46 -8.08
CA VAL A 67 3.29 -5.18 -6.64
C VAL A 67 4.17 -6.18 -5.92
N HIS A 68 5.22 -5.71 -5.26
CA HIS A 68 6.11 -6.54 -4.45
C HIS A 68 5.86 -6.27 -2.97
N VAL A 69 5.19 -7.19 -2.29
CA VAL A 69 4.99 -7.12 -0.84
C VAL A 69 6.22 -7.69 -0.15
N ILE A 70 6.93 -6.86 0.62
CA ILE A 70 8.22 -7.22 1.19
C ILE A 70 8.04 -7.72 2.61
N GLU A 71 7.56 -6.87 3.51
CA GLU A 71 7.45 -7.17 4.93
C GLU A 71 6.42 -6.27 5.61
N ALA A 72 6.04 -6.64 6.83
CA ALA A 72 5.35 -5.75 7.75
C ALA A 72 6.11 -5.70 9.07
N LEU A 73 5.99 -4.59 9.78
CA LEU A 73 6.62 -4.37 11.09
C LEU A 73 5.58 -3.92 12.11
N ASP A 74 5.85 -4.25 13.37
CA ASP A 74 5.07 -3.82 14.53
C ASP A 74 3.57 -4.19 14.43
N LEU A 75 3.24 -5.35 13.85
CA LEU A 75 1.85 -5.78 13.72
C LEU A 75 1.22 -6.03 15.11
N GLY A 76 0.30 -5.13 15.46
CA GLY A 76 -0.69 -5.25 16.53
C GLY A 76 -0.21 -5.67 17.91
N THR A 77 0.55 -4.78 18.55
CA THR A 77 0.83 -4.78 19.98
C THR A 77 -0.41 -4.52 20.88
N LEU A 78 -1.64 -4.74 20.39
CA LEU A 78 -2.89 -4.22 20.98
C LEU A 78 -3.98 -5.27 21.22
N SER A 79 -3.80 -6.49 20.71
CA SER A 79 -4.70 -7.61 21.00
C SER A 79 -4.10 -8.45 22.12
N THR A 80 -4.87 -8.76 23.17
CA THR A 80 -4.49 -9.68 24.24
C THR A 80 -4.17 -11.10 23.74
N LYS A 81 -4.50 -11.40 22.46
CA LYS A 81 -4.17 -12.64 21.75
C LYS A 81 -3.00 -12.51 20.77
N GLY A 82 -2.53 -11.30 20.45
CA GLY A 82 -1.48 -11.02 19.46
C GLY A 82 -1.89 -11.28 18.00
N PHE A 83 -1.12 -10.72 17.05
CA PHE A 83 -1.03 -11.24 15.69
C PHE A 83 -0.24 -12.52 15.74
N ASN A 84 -0.90 -13.64 15.44
CA ASN A 84 -0.19 -14.90 15.41
C ASN A 84 0.20 -15.18 13.96
N ASP A 85 -0.74 -15.17 13.02
CA ASP A 85 -0.50 -15.75 11.71
C ASP A 85 -0.84 -14.75 10.58
N PRO A 86 -0.09 -13.65 10.40
CA PRO A 86 -0.43 -12.63 9.41
C PRO A 86 -0.30 -13.11 7.95
N TYR A 87 -1.20 -12.60 7.12
CA TYR A 87 -1.05 -12.56 5.67
C TYR A 87 -1.67 -11.28 5.09
N VAL A 88 -1.21 -10.89 3.90
CA VAL A 88 -1.68 -9.68 3.22
C VAL A 88 -2.43 -10.08 1.96
N LYS A 89 -3.67 -9.62 1.81
CA LYS A 89 -4.42 -9.69 0.55
C LYS A 89 -4.20 -8.39 -0.22
N VAL A 90 -3.95 -8.49 -1.51
CA VAL A 90 -3.67 -7.36 -2.41
C VAL A 90 -4.76 -7.29 -3.47
N SER A 91 -5.38 -6.13 -3.64
CA SER A 91 -6.44 -5.92 -4.62
C SER A 91 -6.35 -4.55 -5.30
N LEU A 92 -6.80 -4.48 -6.54
CA LEU A 92 -7.13 -3.21 -7.19
C LEU A 92 -8.64 -3.00 -7.08
N ILE A 93 -9.05 -1.77 -6.79
CA ILE A 93 -10.46 -1.37 -6.73
C ILE A 93 -10.68 -0.25 -7.75
N PRO A 94 -11.59 -0.41 -8.72
CA PRO A 94 -12.35 -1.62 -9.02
C PRO A 94 -11.48 -2.80 -9.50
N GLU A 95 -11.93 -4.02 -9.21
CA GLU A 95 -11.24 -5.27 -9.56
C GLU A 95 -11.01 -5.37 -11.08
N VAL A 96 -9.86 -5.90 -11.47
CA VAL A 96 -9.46 -6.09 -12.88
C VAL A 96 -9.67 -7.53 -13.37
N ASP A 97 -9.69 -8.48 -12.44
CA ASP A 97 -9.94 -9.89 -12.68
C ASP A 97 -10.44 -10.56 -11.39
N SER A 98 -10.87 -11.82 -11.48
CA SER A 98 -11.31 -12.62 -10.33
C SER A 98 -10.16 -13.27 -9.55
N LYS A 99 -8.89 -13.05 -9.95
CA LYS A 99 -7.73 -13.72 -9.37
C LYS A 99 -7.42 -13.11 -8.01
N GLN A 100 -7.64 -13.88 -6.96
CA GLN A 100 -7.25 -13.51 -5.61
C GLN A 100 -5.72 -13.54 -5.48
N ARG A 101 -5.16 -12.47 -4.91
CA ARG A 101 -3.72 -12.30 -4.67
C ARG A 101 -3.53 -12.08 -3.18
N ARG A 102 -2.78 -12.97 -2.56
CA ARG A 102 -2.43 -12.88 -1.14
C ARG A 102 -1.09 -13.53 -0.90
N THR A 103 -0.40 -13.09 0.14
CA THR A 103 0.82 -13.71 0.61
C THR A 103 0.54 -15.07 1.25
N ASP A 104 1.60 -15.84 1.44
CA ASP A 104 1.58 -16.97 2.36
C ASP A 104 1.35 -16.48 3.79
N ILE A 105 0.74 -17.35 4.59
CA ILE A 105 0.52 -17.12 6.03
C ILE A 105 1.83 -17.31 6.77
N ARG A 106 2.25 -16.29 7.52
CA ARG A 106 3.46 -16.34 8.36
C ARG A 106 3.07 -16.65 9.79
N ARG A 107 3.39 -17.85 10.29
CA ARG A 107 2.93 -18.29 11.61
C ARG A 107 3.72 -17.70 12.76
N ASN A 108 2.99 -17.39 13.84
CA ASN A 108 3.48 -16.76 15.07
C ASN A 108 4.53 -15.64 14.84
N CYS A 109 4.20 -14.64 14.01
CA CYS A 109 5.17 -13.64 13.56
C CYS A 109 4.56 -12.22 13.50
N SER A 110 5.02 -11.30 14.36
CA SER A 110 4.62 -9.88 14.38
C SER A 110 5.28 -9.03 13.30
N ASP A 111 6.41 -9.51 12.77
CA ASP A 111 7.25 -8.80 11.81
C ASP A 111 7.50 -9.70 10.57
N PRO A 112 6.42 -10.07 9.84
CA PRO A 112 6.51 -11.06 8.78
C PRO A 112 7.29 -10.53 7.57
N PHE A 113 8.29 -11.30 7.14
CA PHE A 113 8.93 -11.13 5.83
C PHE A 113 8.21 -11.99 4.79
N PHE A 114 7.47 -11.36 3.88
CA PHE A 114 6.71 -12.02 2.82
C PHE A 114 7.59 -12.26 1.59
N ASN A 115 8.12 -11.18 1.02
CA ASN A 115 8.91 -11.14 -0.21
C ASN A 115 8.20 -11.80 -1.42
N GLU A 116 6.97 -11.38 -1.69
CA GLU A 116 6.10 -11.95 -2.71
C GLU A 116 5.67 -10.92 -3.76
N ILE A 117 5.61 -11.33 -5.03
CA ILE A 117 5.32 -10.45 -6.16
C ILE A 117 3.97 -10.83 -6.78
N PHE A 118 3.10 -9.84 -6.92
CA PHE A 118 1.80 -9.95 -7.56
C PHE A 118 1.75 -9.07 -8.81
N LYS A 119 1.04 -9.56 -9.84
CA LYS A 119 0.85 -8.86 -11.12
C LYS A 119 -0.62 -8.65 -11.40
N PHE A 120 -1.03 -7.45 -11.76
CA PHE A 120 -2.39 -7.10 -12.14
C PHE A 120 -2.44 -6.69 -13.60
N PRO A 121 -3.18 -7.40 -14.47
CA PRO A 121 -3.32 -7.03 -15.87
C PRO A 121 -4.20 -5.78 -15.96
N VAL A 122 -3.59 -4.63 -16.21
CA VAL A 122 -4.27 -3.33 -16.24
C VAL A 122 -3.46 -2.36 -17.10
N THR A 123 -4.13 -1.62 -17.97
CA THR A 123 -3.45 -0.60 -18.78
C THR A 123 -3.01 0.59 -17.91
N TYR A 124 -1.98 1.31 -18.34
CA TYR A 124 -1.47 2.46 -17.58
C TYR A 124 -2.53 3.57 -17.43
N ASP A 125 -3.37 3.76 -18.46
CA ASP A 125 -4.44 4.76 -18.46
C ASP A 125 -5.56 4.39 -17.47
N GLU A 126 -6.01 3.13 -17.46
CA GLU A 126 -7.02 2.65 -16.51
C GLU A 126 -6.53 2.63 -15.06
N LEU A 127 -5.20 2.63 -14.87
CA LEU A 127 -4.62 2.53 -13.55
C LEU A 127 -4.87 3.80 -12.73
N ALA A 128 -4.92 4.97 -13.37
CA ALA A 128 -5.14 6.25 -12.68
C ALA A 128 -6.46 6.29 -11.88
N ASP A 129 -7.49 5.59 -12.36
CA ASP A 129 -8.81 5.54 -11.72
C ASP A 129 -8.95 4.44 -10.65
N LYS A 130 -7.85 3.73 -10.33
CA LYS A 130 -7.86 2.60 -9.39
C LYS A 130 -7.25 2.97 -8.04
N SER A 131 -7.74 2.30 -7.00
CA SER A 131 -7.10 2.24 -5.69
C SER A 131 -6.42 0.89 -5.50
N LEU A 132 -5.15 0.90 -5.10
CA LEU A 132 -4.48 -0.29 -4.58
C LEU A 132 -4.81 -0.44 -3.09
N LEU A 133 -5.31 -1.60 -2.72
CA LEU A 133 -5.68 -1.94 -1.35
C LEU A 133 -4.90 -3.17 -0.88
N PHE A 134 -4.19 -2.99 0.23
CA PHE A 134 -3.61 -4.06 1.02
C PHE A 134 -4.46 -4.27 2.26
N GLU A 135 -4.97 -5.48 2.46
CA GLU A 135 -5.72 -5.86 3.66
C GLU A 135 -4.86 -6.84 4.47
N VAL A 136 -4.57 -6.50 5.72
CA VAL A 136 -3.80 -7.33 6.64
C VAL A 136 -4.77 -8.15 7.50
N PHE A 137 -4.61 -9.47 7.44
CA PHE A 137 -5.44 -10.43 8.15
C PHE A 137 -4.60 -11.19 9.18
N ASP A 138 -5.22 -11.56 10.30
CA ASP A 138 -4.73 -12.62 11.19
C ASP A 138 -5.45 -13.92 10.84
N TYR A 139 -4.70 -14.96 10.46
CA TYR A 139 -5.28 -16.26 10.16
C TYR A 139 -5.64 -17.00 11.46
N ASP A 140 -6.88 -17.46 11.58
CA ASP A 140 -7.30 -18.37 12.65
C ASP A 140 -7.81 -19.68 12.05
N ARG A 141 -7.24 -20.79 12.50
CA ARG A 141 -7.64 -22.14 12.06
C ARG A 141 -9.06 -22.51 12.46
N TYR A 142 -9.55 -21.97 13.57
CA TYR A 142 -10.80 -22.38 14.22
C TYR A 142 -11.89 -21.31 14.21
N SER A 143 -11.61 -20.12 13.68
CA SER A 143 -12.56 -19.02 13.60
C SER A 143 -12.48 -18.27 12.27
N ARG A 144 -13.18 -17.15 12.14
CA ARG A 144 -13.08 -16.30 10.95
C ARG A 144 -11.82 -15.44 11.08
N ASN A 145 -11.08 -15.29 9.99
CA ASN A 145 -9.93 -14.40 9.97
C ASN A 145 -10.39 -12.96 10.21
N ASP A 146 -9.77 -12.29 11.17
CA ASP A 146 -10.07 -10.90 11.48
C ASP A 146 -9.26 -9.97 10.57
N VAL A 147 -9.95 -9.05 9.88
CA VAL A 147 -9.27 -7.94 9.23
C VAL A 147 -8.75 -7.03 10.32
N THR A 148 -7.46 -6.84 10.30
CA THR A 148 -6.75 -6.07 11.33
C THR A 148 -6.61 -4.64 10.93
N GLY A 149 -6.25 -4.45 9.67
CA GLY A 149 -6.04 -3.15 9.12
C GLY A 149 -5.77 -3.19 7.64
N GLU A 150 -5.65 -2.02 7.06
CA GLU A 150 -5.51 -1.83 5.63
C GLU A 150 -4.56 -0.68 5.29
N VAL A 151 -3.98 -0.76 4.09
CA VAL A 151 -3.30 0.34 3.42
C VAL A 151 -4.00 0.56 2.09
N ARG A 152 -4.50 1.78 1.87
CA ARG A 152 -5.19 2.16 0.64
C ARG A 152 -4.49 3.34 -0.03
N ILE A 153 -4.18 3.18 -1.30
CA ILE A 153 -3.46 4.19 -2.10
C ILE A 153 -4.18 4.40 -3.42
N GLN A 154 -4.45 5.66 -3.77
CA GLN A 154 -4.94 5.99 -5.10
C GLN A 154 -3.77 5.96 -6.08
N MET A 155 -3.91 5.21 -7.17
CA MET A 155 -2.81 5.01 -8.10
C MET A 155 -2.44 6.27 -8.89
N CYS A 156 -3.36 7.24 -9.01
CA CYS A 156 -3.07 8.55 -9.62
C CYS A 156 -2.12 9.42 -8.79
N GLU A 157 -1.91 9.13 -7.51
CA GLU A 157 -1.02 9.88 -6.62
C GLU A 157 0.45 9.46 -6.76
N LEU A 158 0.73 8.42 -7.54
CA LEU A 158 2.03 7.77 -7.62
C LEU A 158 2.62 7.80 -9.04
N ASP A 159 3.91 8.14 -9.11
CA ASP A 159 4.71 7.87 -10.31
C ASP A 159 5.37 6.50 -10.20
N ILE A 160 4.76 5.51 -10.86
CA ILE A 160 5.26 4.13 -10.92
C ILE A 160 5.90 3.78 -12.27
N THR A 161 6.21 4.79 -13.09
CA THR A 161 6.95 4.59 -14.36
C THR A 161 8.33 3.99 -14.11
N SER A 162 8.89 4.30 -12.93
CA SER A 162 10.03 3.63 -12.33
C SER A 162 9.62 2.92 -11.05
N GLU A 163 10.46 1.98 -10.58
CA GLU A 163 10.16 1.26 -9.34
C GLU A 163 10.32 2.18 -8.13
N ILE A 164 9.24 2.30 -7.35
CA ILE A 164 9.20 3.01 -6.07
C ILE A 164 9.17 2.03 -4.90
N GLU A 165 9.71 2.44 -3.77
CA GLU A 165 9.74 1.68 -2.52
C GLU A 165 9.02 2.47 -1.43
N VAL A 166 8.08 1.82 -0.76
CA VAL A 166 7.07 2.49 0.05
C VAL A 166 6.96 1.85 1.43
N TRP A 167 7.02 2.70 2.45
CA TRP A 167 6.55 2.38 3.80
C TRP A 167 5.25 3.12 4.08
N SER A 168 4.21 2.38 4.48
CA SER A 168 2.91 2.94 4.85
C SER A 168 2.46 2.45 6.22
N GLU A 169 1.89 3.36 7.01
CA GLU A 169 1.17 3.00 8.23
C GLU A 169 -0.08 2.20 7.90
N ILE A 170 -0.34 1.13 8.67
CA ILE A 170 -1.56 0.32 8.56
C ILE A 170 -2.66 1.03 9.35
N GLN A 171 -3.84 1.12 8.74
CA GLN A 171 -5.01 1.77 9.33
C GLN A 171 -6.06 0.78 9.78
N LYS A 172 -6.88 1.16 10.75
CA LYS A 172 -8.02 0.33 11.17
C LYS A 172 -8.93 0.09 9.96
N SER A 173 -9.20 -1.18 9.65
CA SER A 173 -10.16 -1.48 8.58
C SER A 173 -11.56 -1.05 9.01
N GLY A 174 -12.21 -0.24 8.19
CA GLY A 174 -13.59 0.16 8.41
C GLY A 174 -14.51 -1.05 8.21
N ARG A 175 -15.32 -1.42 9.21
CA ARG A 175 -16.46 -2.31 8.94
C ARG A 175 -17.30 -1.64 7.87
N VAL A 176 -17.53 -2.32 6.74
CA VAL A 176 -18.24 -1.83 5.55
C VAL A 176 -19.45 -0.97 5.92
N SER A 177 -19.26 0.34 5.95
CA SER A 177 -20.30 1.33 5.72
C SER A 177 -20.00 1.88 4.34
N GLU A 178 -20.95 1.72 3.42
CA GLU A 178 -20.92 2.24 2.06
C GLU A 178 -20.17 3.58 1.98
N TYR A 179 -18.92 3.56 1.55
CA TYR A 179 -18.32 4.78 1.02
C TYR A 179 -18.98 4.98 -0.34
N PRO A 180 -19.73 6.07 -0.57
CA PRO A 180 -20.20 6.38 -1.90
C PRO A 180 -18.97 6.40 -2.81
N ILE A 181 -19.01 5.60 -3.87
CA ILE A 181 -17.99 5.55 -4.90
C ILE A 181 -17.89 6.99 -5.42
N ALA A 182 -16.92 7.74 -4.91
CA ALA A 182 -16.60 9.05 -5.44
C ALA A 182 -15.98 8.79 -6.80
N TYR A 183 -16.83 8.72 -7.82
CA TYR A 183 -16.39 8.90 -9.19
C TYR A 183 -15.59 10.19 -9.23
N CYS A 184 -14.34 10.11 -9.68
CA CYS A 184 -13.61 11.30 -10.09
C CYS A 184 -14.40 11.89 -11.26
N VAL A 185 -15.26 12.86 -10.98
CA VAL A 185 -15.93 13.61 -12.05
C VAL A 185 -14.90 14.61 -12.55
N CYS A 186 -14.18 14.21 -13.60
CA CYS A 186 -13.37 15.12 -14.38
C CYS A 186 -14.29 16.19 -14.98
N ALA A 187 -14.17 17.44 -14.51
CA ALA A 187 -14.75 18.63 -15.12
C ALA A 187 -13.72 19.36 -15.99
#